data_AF-A0AAN7G2K1-F1
#
_entry.id   AF-A0AAN7G2K1-F1
#
_cell.length_a   1.000
_cell.length_b   1.000
_cell.length_c   1.000
_cell.angle_alpha   90.00
_cell.angle_beta   90.00
_cell.angle_gamma   90.00
#
_symmetry.space_group_name_H-M   'P 1'
#
loop_
_entity.id
_entity.type
_entity.pdbx_description
1 polymer ?
#
loop_
_entity_poly.entity_id
_entity_poly.type
_entity_poly.pdbx_seq_one_letter_code
_entity_poly.pdbx_strand_id
1 'polypeptide(L)'
;MHVLLCIVTGRYSSRLYIAYAPLVVLGTLLASLVPVVGFNAVLTSEHFGSFLVFIIIHVVALVYYIKGILSPKMFKVAVTLVVSIGLVVCCAVIAVLVALVASSPTKGWSGRSLSLLDPTYASKYIPIIASVSEHQPPTWPSYFMDINVLAFLVPAGIIACFSPLSDASSFVVLYIVTSVYFSGVMVRLMLVFAPAACIMSGIALSASFDVFTRSIKFQLPGVKGNSQVDAGETSSEGVVAQNEVAKTDKNEEALKERPSKKNRKKEKEHVEKPSVKAQMKKRLLVLPFEASIIAILLLILLGAFYVVHSVWAAAEAYSAPSIVLTSYSHDGLHVFDDFREAYSWLSHNTEVDDKVASWWDYGYQTTAMANRTVIVDNNTWNNTHIATVGTAMSSPEKAAWEIFDSLDVKYVLVVFGGLVGYPSDDINKFLWMVRIGGGVFPHIKEPDYLRDGQYRIDSQATPTMLNCLMYKLSYYRFVETDGKAFDRVRRTEIGKKHFKLTHFEEVFTTHHWMVRIYKLKPQKNRIRGKAKKSRSKASSTTSTKRSETQRKNPWH
;
A
#
# COMPACT_ATOMS: atom_id res chain seq x y z
N MET A 1 4.63 14.15 14.73
CA MET A 1 3.27 14.48 15.23
C MET A 1 3.09 14.23 16.73
N HIS A 2 3.17 13.01 17.26
CA HIS A 2 2.90 12.73 18.69
C HIS A 2 3.66 13.61 19.69
N VAL A 3 4.97 13.78 19.52
CA VAL A 3 5.80 14.65 20.38
C VAL A 3 5.31 16.11 20.37
N LEU A 4 4.87 16.62 19.22
CA LEU A 4 4.29 17.96 19.10
C LEU A 4 2.96 18.06 19.88
N LEU A 5 2.11 17.02 19.82
CA LEU A 5 0.88 16.95 20.62
C LEU A 5 1.18 16.95 22.12
N CYS A 6 2.19 16.22 22.60
CA CYS A 6 2.62 16.26 24.00
C CYS A 6 3.11 17.66 24.42
N ILE A 7 3.83 18.38 23.55
CA ILE A 7 4.29 19.75 23.82
C ILE A 7 3.09 20.72 23.88
N VAL A 8 2.18 20.67 22.91
CA VAL A 8 1.00 21.55 22.84
C VAL A 8 0.02 21.29 23.98
N THR A 9 -0.13 20.04 24.43
CA THR A 9 -0.94 19.69 25.60
C THR A 9 -0.26 19.98 26.95
N GLY A 10 0.92 20.61 26.95
CA GLY A 10 1.67 20.99 28.16
C GLY A 10 2.33 19.81 28.90
N ARG A 11 2.34 18.61 28.30
CA ARG A 11 2.87 17.37 28.88
C ARG A 11 4.33 17.12 28.52
N TYR A 12 5.14 18.18 28.51
CA TYR A 12 6.57 18.04 28.32
C TYR A 12 7.23 17.37 29.53
N SER A 13 8.13 16.42 29.26
CA SER A 13 8.87 15.66 30.28
C SER A 13 10.27 15.35 29.76
N SER A 14 11.27 15.31 30.63
CA SER A 14 12.65 14.94 30.26
C SER A 14 12.74 13.56 29.60
N ARG A 15 11.82 12.64 29.93
CA ARG A 15 11.72 11.32 29.27
C ARG A 15 11.38 11.45 27.78
N LEU A 16 10.53 12.40 27.40
CA LEU A 16 10.15 12.66 26.01
C LEU A 16 11.34 13.19 25.20
N TYR A 17 12.13 14.09 25.80
CA TYR A 17 13.35 14.61 25.19
C TYR A 17 14.41 13.51 24.98
N ILE A 18 14.70 12.74 26.03
CA ILE A 18 15.67 11.63 25.98
C ILE A 18 15.25 10.54 24.98
N ALA A 19 13.95 10.30 24.79
CA ALA A 19 13.48 9.37 23.77
C ALA A 19 13.57 9.94 22.34
N TYR A 20 13.14 11.19 22.12
CA TYR A 20 12.97 11.72 20.77
C TYR A 20 14.24 12.29 20.14
N ALA A 21 15.08 13.01 20.90
CA ALA A 21 16.26 13.65 20.33
C ALA A 21 17.29 12.64 19.77
N PRO A 22 17.65 11.55 20.48
CA PRO A 22 18.52 10.51 19.92
C PRO A 22 17.86 9.75 18.76
N LEU A 23 16.53 9.53 18.80
CA LEU A 23 15.80 8.84 17.74
C LEU A 23 15.89 9.58 16.40
N VAL A 24 15.80 10.92 16.38
CA VAL A 24 15.95 11.69 15.14
C VAL A 24 17.39 11.64 14.64
N VAL A 25 18.38 11.87 15.50
CA VAL A 25 19.80 11.89 15.08
C VAL A 25 20.25 10.52 14.58
N LEU A 26 20.08 9.47 15.40
CA LEU A 26 20.50 8.11 15.04
C LEU A 26 19.63 7.55 13.91
N GLY A 27 18.32 7.81 13.91
CA GLY A 27 17.40 7.35 12.87
C GLY A 27 17.73 7.94 11.51
N THR A 28 18.01 9.25 11.41
CA THR A 28 18.43 9.88 10.14
C THR A 28 19.79 9.36 9.68
N LEU A 29 20.76 9.17 10.58
CA LEU A 29 22.06 8.57 10.24
C LEU A 29 21.89 7.14 9.69
N LEU A 30 21.16 6.27 10.40
CA LEU A 30 20.92 4.89 9.95
C LEU A 30 20.12 4.84 8.63
N ALA A 31 19.15 5.73 8.44
CA ALA A 31 18.43 5.84 7.17
C ALA A 31 19.35 6.26 6.02
N SER A 32 20.29 7.17 6.25
CA SER A 32 21.24 7.63 5.23
C SER A 32 22.25 6.56 4.77
N LEU A 33 22.46 5.51 5.58
CA LEU A 33 23.30 4.35 5.21
C LEU A 33 22.63 3.42 4.19
N VAL A 34 21.31 3.48 4.03
CA VAL A 34 20.57 2.63 3.06
C VAL A 34 20.73 3.23 1.66
N PRO A 35 21.37 2.56 0.67
CA PRO A 35 21.74 3.19 -0.60
C PRO A 35 20.58 3.77 -1.42
N VAL A 36 19.38 3.18 -1.33
CA VAL A 36 18.15 3.66 -2.00
C VAL A 36 17.64 4.96 -1.38
N VAL A 37 17.90 5.18 -0.09
CA VAL A 37 17.51 6.40 0.64
C VAL A 37 18.63 7.44 0.53
N GLY A 38 19.85 7.09 0.94
CA GLY A 38 21.01 7.98 0.91
C GLY A 38 20.71 9.35 1.52
N PHE A 39 21.12 10.41 0.83
CA PHE A 39 20.87 11.79 1.27
C PHE A 39 19.41 12.27 1.12
N ASN A 40 18.51 11.48 0.52
CA ASN A 40 17.08 11.82 0.49
C ASN A 40 16.49 11.92 1.91
N ALA A 41 17.05 11.19 2.88
CA ALA A 41 16.71 11.28 4.30
C ALA A 41 16.82 12.70 4.91
N VAL A 42 17.59 13.60 4.27
CA VAL A 42 17.79 15.00 4.69
C VAL A 42 17.22 15.98 3.68
N LEU A 43 17.21 15.65 2.38
CA LEU A 43 16.83 16.56 1.31
C LEU A 43 15.32 16.59 0.99
N THR A 44 14.56 15.53 1.28
CA THR A 44 13.12 15.50 0.94
C THR A 44 12.26 16.20 1.99
N SER A 45 11.19 16.86 1.52
CA SER A 45 10.26 17.58 2.40
C SER A 45 9.50 16.66 3.35
N GLU A 46 9.38 15.37 3.00
CA GLU A 46 8.72 14.32 3.78
C GLU A 46 9.35 14.17 5.19
N HIS A 47 10.66 14.41 5.32
CA HIS A 47 11.37 14.32 6.61
C HIS A 47 11.43 15.65 7.38
N PHE A 48 11.12 16.79 6.77
CA PHE A 48 11.21 18.10 7.45
C PHE A 48 10.33 18.20 8.71
N GLY A 49 9.24 17.44 8.76
CA GLY A 49 8.38 17.33 9.95
C GLY A 49 9.07 16.74 11.19
N SER A 50 10.10 15.91 11.05
CA SER A 50 10.88 15.41 12.20
C SER A 50 11.91 16.45 12.65
N PHE A 51 12.65 17.06 11.72
CA PHE A 51 13.64 18.09 12.02
C PHE A 51 13.01 19.34 12.66
N LEU A 52 11.83 19.77 12.22
CA LEU A 52 11.10 20.87 12.83
C LEU A 52 10.74 20.59 14.30
N VAL A 53 10.20 19.39 14.58
CA VAL A 53 9.84 19.00 15.96
C VAL A 53 11.10 18.78 16.82
N PHE A 54 12.21 18.35 16.22
CA PHE A 54 13.51 18.27 16.86
C PHE A 54 14.04 19.66 17.28
N ILE A 55 13.93 20.69 16.44
CA ILE A 55 14.28 22.06 16.82
C ILE A 55 13.37 22.56 17.97
N ILE A 56 12.06 22.34 17.84
CA ILE A 56 11.07 22.77 18.86
C ILE A 56 11.37 22.11 20.22
N ILE A 57 11.67 20.82 20.28
CA ILE A 57 11.91 20.15 21.57
C ILE A 57 13.20 20.64 22.26
N HIS A 58 14.23 21.05 21.51
CA HIS A 58 15.44 21.67 22.08
C HIS A 58 15.14 23.05 22.67
N VAL A 59 14.35 23.88 21.97
CA VAL A 59 13.93 25.20 22.48
C VAL A 59 13.09 25.04 23.76
N VAL A 60 12.14 24.09 23.77
CA VAL A 60 11.33 23.79 24.96
C VAL A 60 12.21 23.29 26.11
N ALA A 61 13.14 22.37 25.87
CA ALA A 61 14.07 21.89 26.88
C ALA A 61 14.90 23.03 27.50
N LEU A 62 15.41 23.95 26.68
CA LEU A 62 16.16 25.12 27.13
C LEU A 62 15.31 26.06 27.99
N VAL A 63 14.06 26.33 27.60
CA VAL A 63 13.12 27.16 28.38
C VAL A 63 12.82 26.52 29.75
N TYR A 64 12.61 25.21 29.81
CA TYR A 64 12.43 24.48 31.09
C TYR A 64 13.70 24.46 31.94
N TYR A 65 14.89 24.41 31.34
CA TYR A 65 16.17 24.51 32.06
C TYR A 65 16.37 25.90 32.68
N ILE A 66 16.14 26.98 31.91
CA ILE A 66 16.19 28.36 32.39
C ILE A 66 15.19 28.60 33.53
N LYS A 67 14.00 27.96 33.47
CA LYS A 67 13.00 27.97 34.56
C LYS A 67 13.52 27.42 35.88
N GLY A 68 14.43 26.45 35.84
CA GLY A 68 15.02 25.86 37.04
C GLY A 68 16.05 26.75 37.74
N ILE A 69 16.60 27.75 37.05
CA ILE A 69 17.73 28.56 37.52
C ILE A 69 17.30 30.00 37.89
N LEU A 70 16.31 30.59 37.20
CA LEU A 70 15.95 31.99 37.36
C LEU A 70 14.78 32.22 38.33
N SER A 71 14.91 33.27 39.16
CA SER A 71 13.81 33.83 39.97
C SER A 71 12.60 34.22 39.11
N PRO A 72 11.34 34.02 39.56
CA PRO A 72 10.14 34.15 38.72
C PRO A 72 9.95 35.51 38.03
N LYS A 73 10.49 36.61 38.59
CA LYS A 73 10.46 37.94 37.93
C LYS A 73 11.43 38.00 36.74
N MET A 74 12.67 37.55 36.93
CA MET A 74 13.69 37.46 35.86
C MET A 74 13.33 36.39 34.83
N PHE A 75 12.74 35.28 35.27
CA PHE A 75 12.24 34.22 34.40
C PHE A 75 11.19 34.74 33.42
N LYS A 76 10.25 35.60 33.84
CA LYS A 76 9.23 36.15 32.94
C LYS A 76 9.87 36.99 31.83
N VAL A 77 10.86 37.84 32.16
CA VAL A 77 11.62 38.63 31.18
C VAL A 77 12.48 37.75 30.28
N ALA A 78 13.22 36.79 30.84
CA ALA A 78 14.07 35.87 30.09
C ALA A 78 13.27 34.96 29.15
N VAL A 79 12.08 34.50 29.56
CA VAL A 79 11.16 33.75 28.69
C VAL A 79 10.62 34.64 27.59
N THR A 80 10.16 35.87 27.88
CA THR A 80 9.73 36.78 26.82
C THR A 80 10.85 37.07 25.83
N LEU A 81 12.10 37.19 26.28
CA LEU A 81 13.27 37.37 25.40
C LEU A 81 13.60 36.11 24.58
N VAL A 82 13.71 34.94 25.22
CA VAL A 82 14.05 33.67 24.55
C VAL A 82 12.92 33.20 23.62
N VAL A 83 11.65 33.43 23.98
CA VAL A 83 10.50 33.10 23.13
C VAL A 83 10.36 34.12 22.00
N SER A 84 10.62 35.42 22.19
CA SER A 84 10.58 36.38 21.08
C SER A 84 11.73 36.15 20.09
N ILE A 85 12.97 36.01 20.56
CA ILE A 85 14.12 35.67 19.70
C ILE A 85 13.91 34.29 19.06
N GLY A 86 13.48 33.29 19.82
CA GLY A 86 13.19 31.95 19.33
C GLY A 86 12.04 31.92 18.30
N LEU A 87 11.01 32.75 18.47
CA LEU A 87 9.93 32.91 17.49
C LEU A 87 10.43 33.59 16.22
N VAL A 88 11.25 34.65 16.33
CA VAL A 88 11.87 35.32 15.17
C VAL A 88 12.77 34.36 14.39
N VAL A 89 13.63 33.60 15.08
CA VAL A 89 14.48 32.59 14.44
C VAL A 89 13.65 31.46 13.83
N CYS A 90 12.61 30.97 14.51
CA CYS A 90 11.72 29.95 13.99
C CYS A 90 10.95 30.45 12.75
N CYS A 91 10.41 31.67 12.78
CA CYS A 91 9.78 32.31 11.62
C CYS A 91 10.76 32.53 10.46
N ALA A 92 12.02 32.90 10.73
CA ALA A 92 13.05 33.03 9.70
C ALA A 92 13.42 31.68 9.07
N VAL A 93 13.63 30.64 9.89
CA VAL A 93 13.89 29.27 9.42
C VAL A 93 12.70 28.73 8.63
N ILE A 94 11.47 28.91 9.10
CA ILE A 94 10.25 28.54 8.38
C ILE A 94 10.13 29.32 7.06
N ALA A 95 10.40 30.63 7.04
CA ALA A 95 10.36 31.42 5.82
C ALA A 95 11.39 30.95 4.78
N VAL A 96 12.61 30.61 5.21
CA VAL A 96 13.65 30.00 4.34
C VAL A 96 13.22 28.62 3.86
N LEU A 97 12.66 27.76 4.73
CA LEU A 97 12.15 26.45 4.34
C LEU A 97 11.01 26.56 3.32
N VAL A 98 10.07 27.49 3.54
CA VAL A 98 8.92 27.74 2.66
C VAL A 98 9.37 28.32 1.33
N ALA A 99 10.37 29.22 1.31
CA ALA A 99 10.96 29.73 0.06
C ALA A 99 11.65 28.60 -0.74
N LEU A 100 12.43 27.76 -0.06
CA LEU A 100 13.09 26.59 -0.67
C LEU A 100 12.05 25.63 -1.26
N VAL A 101 11.02 25.29 -0.48
CA VAL A 101 9.92 24.41 -0.90
C VAL A 101 9.11 25.02 -2.06
N ALA A 102 8.78 26.32 -2.00
CA ALA A 102 8.00 27.00 -3.04
C ALA A 102 8.78 27.16 -4.37
N SER A 103 10.11 27.16 -4.33
CA SER A 103 10.97 27.18 -5.53
C SER A 103 11.00 25.85 -6.29
N SER A 104 10.55 24.75 -5.67
CA SER A 104 10.52 23.41 -6.27
C SER A 104 9.19 23.15 -7.01
N PRO A 105 9.20 22.70 -8.28
CA PRO A 105 7.98 22.40 -9.04
C PRO A 105 7.04 21.37 -8.38
N THR A 106 7.55 20.48 -7.53
CA THR A 106 6.76 19.47 -6.79
C THR A 106 6.58 19.81 -5.31
N LYS A 107 6.91 21.04 -4.89
CA LYS A 107 7.02 21.44 -3.47
C LYS A 107 7.96 20.53 -2.66
N GLY A 108 8.95 19.92 -3.31
CA GLY A 108 9.87 18.95 -2.71
C GLY A 108 9.27 17.59 -2.35
N TRP A 109 7.98 17.35 -2.60
CA TRP A 109 7.32 16.06 -2.38
C TRP A 109 7.51 15.12 -3.58
N SER A 110 7.51 13.81 -3.32
CA SER A 110 7.40 12.81 -4.38
C SER A 110 5.96 12.76 -4.92
N GLY A 111 5.79 12.45 -6.21
CA GLY A 111 4.45 12.40 -6.84
C GLY A 111 3.51 11.37 -6.19
N ARG A 112 4.06 10.27 -5.66
CA ARG A 112 3.31 9.23 -4.94
C ARG A 112 2.88 9.72 -3.55
N SER A 113 3.76 10.35 -2.77
CA SER A 113 3.40 10.91 -1.46
C SER A 113 2.43 12.09 -1.60
N LEU A 114 2.59 12.93 -2.63
CA LEU A 114 1.65 14.02 -2.91
C LEU A 114 0.24 13.50 -3.21
N SER A 115 0.10 12.38 -3.93
CA SER A 115 -1.22 11.76 -4.18
C SER A 115 -1.95 11.24 -2.94
N LEU A 116 -1.23 11.04 -1.82
CA LEU A 116 -1.85 10.67 -0.53
C LEU A 116 -2.41 11.89 0.22
N LEU A 117 -1.99 13.10 -0.14
CA LEU A 117 -2.48 14.37 0.42
C LEU A 117 -3.52 15.03 -0.50
N ASP A 118 -3.33 14.92 -1.81
CA ASP A 118 -4.28 15.32 -2.85
C ASP A 118 -4.61 14.11 -3.74
N PRO A 119 -5.72 13.38 -3.48
CA PRO A 119 -6.11 12.21 -4.28
C PRO A 119 -6.46 12.56 -5.74
N THR A 120 -6.67 13.84 -6.07
CA THR A 120 -6.96 14.27 -7.44
C THR A 120 -5.70 14.49 -8.29
N TYR A 121 -4.53 14.60 -7.65
CA TYR A 121 -3.27 14.89 -8.34
C TYR A 121 -2.85 13.75 -9.28
N ALA A 122 -2.92 12.50 -8.83
CA ALA A 122 -2.49 11.35 -9.61
C ALA A 122 -3.33 11.15 -10.87
N SER A 123 -4.66 11.18 -10.75
CA SER A 123 -5.58 10.96 -11.88
C SER A 123 -5.47 12.04 -12.96
N LYS A 124 -5.13 13.28 -12.58
CA LYS A 124 -4.99 14.41 -13.52
C LYS A 124 -3.61 14.52 -14.17
N TYR A 125 -2.53 14.25 -13.44
CA TYR A 125 -1.17 14.56 -13.92
C TYR A 125 -0.26 13.34 -14.11
N ILE A 126 -0.55 12.19 -13.49
CA ILE A 126 0.30 10.99 -13.57
C ILE A 126 -0.57 9.73 -13.76
N PRO A 127 -1.06 9.47 -14.99
CA PRO A 127 -1.97 8.35 -15.27
C PRO A 127 -1.45 6.97 -14.85
N ILE A 128 -0.12 6.77 -14.84
CA ILE A 128 0.52 5.53 -14.36
C ILE A 128 0.15 5.26 -12.89
N ILE A 129 0.24 6.26 -12.02
CA ILE A 129 -0.11 6.11 -10.59
C ILE A 129 -1.60 5.82 -10.43
N ALA A 130 -2.47 6.43 -11.23
CA ALA A 130 -3.91 6.19 -11.18
C ALA A 130 -4.35 4.84 -11.79
N SER A 131 -3.53 4.24 -12.66
CA SER A 131 -3.84 2.97 -13.34
C SER A 131 -3.74 1.74 -12.43
N VAL A 132 -3.02 1.83 -11.32
CA VAL A 132 -2.88 0.77 -10.32
C VAL A 132 -4.17 0.64 -9.51
N SER A 133 -4.79 -0.53 -9.50
CA SER A 133 -6.03 -0.79 -8.74
C SER A 133 -5.87 -0.57 -7.23
N GLU A 134 -4.72 -0.93 -6.66
CA GLU A 134 -4.39 -0.74 -5.24
C GLU A 134 -4.38 0.74 -4.78
N HIS A 135 -4.25 1.67 -5.73
CA HIS A 135 -4.19 3.12 -5.47
C HIS A 135 -5.59 3.77 -5.43
N GLN A 136 -6.64 3.01 -5.76
CA GLN A 136 -8.01 3.51 -5.69
C GLN A 136 -8.49 3.64 -4.23
N PRO A 137 -9.47 4.51 -3.95
CA PRO A 137 -10.07 4.61 -2.62
C PRO A 137 -10.97 3.38 -2.33
N PRO A 138 -10.90 2.80 -1.12
CA PRO A 138 -11.78 1.69 -0.73
C PRO A 138 -13.21 2.14 -0.52
N THR A 139 -14.14 1.21 -0.71
CA THR A 139 -15.56 1.40 -0.38
C THR A 139 -15.87 0.85 1.01
N TRP A 140 -16.99 1.25 1.62
CA TRP A 140 -17.37 0.76 2.95
C TRP A 140 -17.50 -0.78 3.07
N PRO A 141 -17.92 -1.55 2.03
CA PRO A 141 -17.94 -3.00 2.11
C PRO A 141 -16.53 -3.60 2.22
N SER A 142 -15.50 -2.96 1.65
CA SER A 142 -14.11 -3.40 1.80
C SER A 142 -13.67 -3.33 3.27
N TYR A 143 -13.93 -2.23 3.96
CA TYR A 143 -13.69 -2.13 5.41
C TYR A 143 -14.43 -3.22 6.20
N PHE A 144 -15.69 -3.46 5.88
CA PHE A 144 -16.46 -4.50 6.58
C PHE A 144 -15.95 -5.91 6.28
N MET A 145 -15.50 -6.16 5.04
CA MET A 145 -14.90 -7.42 4.63
C MET A 145 -13.57 -7.69 5.36
N ASP A 146 -12.74 -6.66 5.53
CA ASP A 146 -11.39 -6.78 6.10
C ASP A 146 -11.39 -6.86 7.64
N ILE A 147 -12.21 -6.06 8.32
CA ILE A 147 -12.18 -5.95 9.78
C ILE A 147 -13.49 -6.34 10.48
N ASN A 148 -14.60 -6.50 9.76
CA ASN A 148 -15.91 -6.97 10.25
C ASN A 148 -16.27 -6.41 11.64
N VAL A 149 -16.25 -7.26 12.67
CA VAL A 149 -16.59 -6.94 14.07
C VAL A 149 -15.80 -5.76 14.63
N LEU A 150 -14.51 -5.65 14.27
CA LEU A 150 -13.62 -4.60 14.79
C LEU A 150 -14.09 -3.20 14.36
N ALA A 151 -14.82 -3.07 13.24
CA ALA A 151 -15.34 -1.78 12.78
C ALA A 151 -16.24 -1.11 13.83
N PHE A 152 -16.98 -1.90 14.62
CA PHE A 152 -17.82 -1.41 15.72
C PHE A 152 -17.06 -1.22 17.04
N LEU A 153 -15.95 -1.95 17.24
CA LEU A 153 -15.13 -1.89 18.46
C LEU A 153 -14.11 -0.75 18.44
N VAL A 154 -13.60 -0.34 17.27
CA VAL A 154 -12.63 0.75 17.13
C VAL A 154 -13.14 2.07 17.76
N PRO A 155 -14.37 2.56 17.48
CA PRO A 155 -14.91 3.75 18.16
C PRO A 155 -14.97 3.63 19.68
N ALA A 156 -15.36 2.47 20.21
CA ALA A 156 -15.37 2.22 21.66
C ALA A 156 -13.97 2.26 22.27
N GLY A 157 -12.97 1.71 21.56
CA GLY A 157 -11.55 1.79 21.95
C GLY A 157 -11.01 3.21 21.98
N ILE A 158 -11.44 4.07 21.04
CA ILE A 158 -11.09 5.50 21.01
C ILE A 158 -11.61 6.19 22.27
N ILE A 159 -12.89 5.99 22.61
CA ILE A 159 -13.51 6.56 23.82
C ILE A 159 -12.81 6.07 25.10
N ALA A 160 -12.45 4.79 25.17
CA ALA A 160 -11.70 4.23 26.29
C ALA A 160 -10.32 4.88 26.45
N CYS A 161 -9.60 5.16 25.36
CA CYS A 161 -8.28 5.80 25.39
C CYS A 161 -8.26 7.25 25.91
N PHE A 162 -9.40 7.95 25.87
CA PHE A 162 -9.57 9.26 26.50
C PHE A 162 -9.83 9.17 28.02
N SER A 163 -10.09 7.97 28.56
CA SER A 163 -10.62 7.74 29.91
C SER A 163 -9.75 6.79 30.76
N PRO A 164 -8.48 7.12 31.10
CA PRO A 164 -7.87 8.45 31.07
C PRO A 164 -6.86 8.67 29.94
N LEU A 165 -6.77 9.91 29.44
CA LEU A 165 -5.76 10.30 28.45
C LEU A 165 -4.35 10.28 29.07
N SER A 166 -3.55 9.28 28.70
CA SER A 166 -2.13 9.12 29.03
C SER A 166 -1.25 9.49 27.82
N ASP A 167 0.05 9.65 28.03
CA ASP A 167 0.96 10.01 26.94
C ASP A 167 1.05 8.88 25.90
N ALA A 168 0.99 7.63 26.36
CA ALA A 168 0.88 6.45 25.49
C ALA A 168 -0.48 6.37 24.76
N SER A 169 -1.61 6.59 25.45
CA SER A 169 -2.92 6.53 24.76
C SER A 169 -3.10 7.68 23.76
N SER A 170 -2.48 8.84 23.98
CA SER A 170 -2.43 9.92 22.98
C SER A 170 -1.65 9.55 21.70
N PHE A 171 -0.63 8.67 21.80
CA PHE A 171 0.05 8.12 20.62
C PHE A 171 -0.88 7.22 19.81
N VAL A 172 -1.58 6.29 20.48
CA VAL A 172 -2.45 5.32 19.80
C VAL A 172 -3.66 6.01 19.17
N VAL A 173 -4.27 6.99 19.86
CA VAL A 173 -5.36 7.81 19.29
C VAL A 173 -4.90 8.59 18.05
N LEU A 174 -3.70 9.17 18.08
CA LEU A 174 -3.15 9.86 16.91
C LEU A 174 -2.85 8.87 15.76
N TYR A 175 -2.36 7.68 16.08
CA TYR A 175 -2.06 6.63 15.11
C TYR A 175 -3.34 6.16 14.40
N ILE A 176 -4.40 5.78 15.13
CA ILE A 176 -5.67 5.34 14.50
C ILE A 176 -6.30 6.45 13.64
N VAL A 177 -6.34 7.70 14.12
CA VAL A 177 -6.90 8.83 13.34
C VAL A 177 -6.11 9.07 12.06
N THR A 178 -4.78 9.00 12.12
CA THR A 178 -3.91 9.18 10.94
C THR A 178 -4.07 8.02 9.96
N SER A 179 -4.09 6.77 10.45
CA SER A 179 -4.24 5.58 9.61
C SER A 179 -5.61 5.49 8.94
N VAL A 180 -6.70 5.86 9.63
CA VAL A 180 -8.06 5.90 9.05
C VAL A 180 -8.15 6.85 7.87
N TYR A 181 -7.51 8.03 7.96
CA TYR A 181 -7.46 8.97 6.84
C TYR A 181 -6.74 8.35 5.63
N PHE A 182 -5.55 7.79 5.84
CA PHE A 182 -4.75 7.23 4.75
C PHE A 182 -5.34 5.96 4.14
N SER A 183 -5.95 5.07 4.94
CA SER A 183 -6.72 3.94 4.40
C SER A 183 -7.96 4.42 3.64
N GLY A 184 -8.56 5.56 4.01
CA GLY A 184 -9.67 6.17 3.27
C GLY A 184 -9.29 6.69 1.89
N VAL A 185 -8.02 7.09 1.70
CA VAL A 185 -7.49 7.57 0.41
C VAL A 185 -7.10 6.41 -0.52
N MET A 186 -6.56 5.31 0.02
CA MET A 186 -5.91 4.27 -0.79
C MET A 186 -6.09 2.88 -0.17
N VAL A 187 -6.65 1.93 -0.94
CA VAL A 187 -6.93 0.54 -0.50
C VAL A 187 -5.71 -0.11 0.14
N ARG A 188 -4.52 0.01 -0.46
CA ARG A 188 -3.28 -0.59 0.07
C ARG A 188 -2.94 -0.17 1.51
N LEU A 189 -3.35 1.03 1.92
CA LEU A 189 -3.05 1.56 3.25
C LEU A 189 -3.98 1.01 4.35
N MET A 190 -4.99 0.21 3.99
CA MET A 190 -5.73 -0.66 4.92
C MET A 190 -4.80 -1.54 5.75
N LEU A 191 -3.70 -2.02 5.16
CA LEU A 191 -2.68 -2.82 5.85
C LEU A 191 -2.02 -2.07 7.03
N VAL A 192 -1.89 -0.75 6.96
CA VAL A 192 -1.35 0.09 8.04
C VAL A 192 -2.43 0.45 9.07
N PHE A 193 -3.69 0.50 8.64
CA PHE A 193 -4.83 0.68 9.54
C PHE A 193 -5.14 -0.57 10.38
N ALA A 194 -4.99 -1.79 9.82
CA ALA A 194 -5.36 -3.03 10.51
C ALA A 194 -4.67 -3.22 11.90
N PRO A 195 -3.35 -3.03 12.09
CA PRO A 195 -2.73 -3.08 13.42
C PRO A 195 -3.30 -2.06 14.40
N ALA A 196 -3.61 -0.83 13.93
CA ALA A 196 -4.23 0.19 14.76
C ALA A 196 -5.66 -0.23 15.18
N ALA A 197 -6.45 -0.77 14.24
CA ALA A 197 -7.80 -1.25 14.50
C ALA A 197 -7.82 -2.40 15.52
N CYS A 198 -6.87 -3.34 15.41
CA CYS A 198 -6.69 -4.45 16.36
C CYS A 198 -6.35 -3.95 17.77
N ILE A 199 -5.42 -3.00 17.92
CA ILE A 199 -5.06 -2.43 19.22
C ILE A 199 -6.27 -1.73 19.86
N MET A 200 -6.99 -0.90 19.11
CA MET A 200 -8.15 -0.16 19.64
C MET A 200 -9.29 -1.09 20.02
N SER A 201 -9.58 -2.10 19.20
CA SER A 201 -10.59 -3.11 19.50
C SER A 201 -10.20 -3.98 20.70
N GLY A 202 -8.92 -4.32 20.84
CA GLY A 202 -8.38 -5.04 22.00
C GLY A 202 -8.52 -4.26 23.31
N ILE A 203 -8.25 -2.95 23.28
CA ILE A 203 -8.48 -2.06 24.44
C ILE A 203 -9.98 -2.00 24.79
N ALA A 204 -10.85 -1.89 23.79
CA ALA A 204 -12.31 -1.90 24.01
C ALA A 204 -12.78 -3.20 24.68
N LEU A 205 -12.43 -4.36 24.11
CA LEU A 205 -12.77 -5.67 24.65
C LEU A 205 -12.20 -5.88 26.05
N SER A 206 -10.93 -5.53 26.27
CA SER A 206 -10.29 -5.64 27.59
C SER A 206 -11.00 -4.81 28.65
N ALA A 207 -11.38 -3.57 28.33
CA ALA A 207 -12.16 -2.71 29.23
C ALA A 207 -13.56 -3.28 29.52
N SER A 208 -14.26 -3.81 28.50
CA SER A 208 -15.56 -4.48 28.67
C SER A 208 -15.45 -5.72 29.58
N PHE A 209 -14.47 -6.60 29.33
CA PHE A 209 -14.25 -7.78 30.17
C PHE A 209 -13.88 -7.42 31.62
N ASP A 210 -13.05 -6.39 31.85
CA ASP A 210 -12.71 -5.91 33.21
C ASP A 210 -13.94 -5.37 33.96
N VAL A 211 -14.88 -4.71 33.26
CA VAL A 211 -16.16 -4.26 33.85
C VAL A 211 -17.09 -5.43 34.17
N PHE A 212 -17.29 -6.37 33.25
CA PHE A 212 -18.22 -7.49 33.44
C PHE A 212 -17.70 -8.47 34.50
N THR A 213 -16.42 -8.84 34.48
CA THR A 213 -15.81 -9.74 35.48
C THR A 213 -15.80 -9.13 36.88
N ARG A 214 -15.58 -7.82 37.01
CA ARG A 214 -15.72 -7.12 38.31
C ARG A 214 -17.16 -7.07 38.79
N SER A 215 -18.13 -6.87 37.90
CA SER A 215 -19.56 -6.87 38.24
C SER A 215 -19.99 -8.23 38.79
N ILE A 216 -19.59 -9.32 38.12
CA ILE A 216 -19.79 -10.70 38.59
C ILE A 216 -19.11 -10.92 39.95
N LYS A 217 -17.83 -10.55 40.10
CA LYS A 217 -17.09 -10.72 41.36
C LYS A 217 -17.67 -9.92 42.53
N PHE A 218 -18.29 -8.78 42.26
CA PHE A 218 -18.94 -7.96 43.28
C PHE A 218 -20.31 -8.53 43.70
N GLN A 219 -21.05 -9.15 42.77
CA GLN A 219 -22.36 -9.74 43.02
C GLN A 219 -22.32 -11.23 43.36
N LEU A 220 -21.15 -11.79 43.71
CA LEU A 220 -20.98 -13.17 44.17
C LEU A 220 -20.51 -13.22 45.64
N PRO A 221 -21.40 -13.07 46.64
CA PRO A 221 -21.03 -13.01 48.05
C PRO A 221 -20.91 -14.42 48.65
N GLY A 222 -20.05 -15.26 48.05
CA GLY A 222 -19.98 -16.70 48.37
C GLY A 222 -18.60 -17.36 48.36
N VAL A 223 -17.53 -16.68 47.89
CA VAL A 223 -16.15 -17.24 47.85
C VAL A 223 -15.16 -16.35 48.60
N LYS A 224 -15.49 -16.09 49.87
CA LYS A 224 -14.57 -15.66 50.93
C LYS A 224 -14.95 -16.28 52.28
N GLY A 225 -15.02 -17.61 52.30
CA GLY A 225 -14.87 -18.39 53.53
C GLY A 225 -13.42 -18.84 53.68
N ASN A 226 -12.89 -18.80 54.90
CA ASN A 226 -11.58 -19.32 55.32
C ASN A 226 -10.33 -18.82 54.55
N SER A 227 -9.83 -17.64 54.95
CA SER A 227 -8.39 -17.39 55.19
C SER A 227 -8.19 -16.05 55.92
N GLN A 228 -8.73 -15.94 57.12
CA GLN A 228 -8.13 -15.12 58.18
C GLN A 228 -7.69 -16.09 59.26
N VAL A 229 -6.39 -16.35 59.30
CA VAL A 229 -5.74 -16.95 60.47
C VAL A 229 -5.47 -15.82 61.44
N ASP A 230 -5.83 -16.01 62.70
CA ASP A 230 -5.58 -15.04 63.75
C ASP A 230 -4.08 -14.76 63.92
N ALA A 231 -3.75 -13.47 63.92
CA ALA A 231 -2.52 -12.96 64.51
C ALA A 231 -2.95 -12.00 65.63
N GLY A 232 -3.27 -12.57 66.79
CA GLY A 232 -3.72 -11.82 67.95
C GLY A 232 -2.55 -11.28 68.78
N GLU A 233 -2.61 -9.99 69.11
CA GLU A 233 -2.02 -9.46 70.34
C GLU A 233 -3.07 -8.60 71.03
N THR A 234 -3.72 -9.14 72.06
CA THR A 234 -4.30 -8.33 73.14
C THR A 234 -4.00 -9.04 74.46
N SER A 235 -3.24 -8.39 75.33
CA SER A 235 -2.83 -8.95 76.62
C SER A 235 -3.92 -8.74 77.68
N SER A 236 -4.40 -9.82 78.28
CA SER A 236 -5.12 -9.76 79.57
C SER A 236 -4.94 -11.07 80.35
N GLU A 237 -4.31 -10.91 81.51
CA GLU A 237 -4.25 -11.73 82.74
C GLU A 237 -5.17 -12.97 82.85
N GLY A 238 -4.61 -14.08 83.37
CA GLY A 238 -5.36 -15.25 83.81
C GLY A 238 -4.46 -16.43 84.18
N VAL A 239 -4.61 -16.99 85.38
CA VAL A 239 -3.71 -17.99 85.98
C VAL A 239 -4.31 -19.41 85.90
N VAL A 240 -3.45 -20.43 86.07
CA VAL A 240 -3.72 -21.83 86.52
C VAL A 240 -3.62 -22.95 85.44
N ALA A 241 -2.42 -23.53 85.41
CA ALA A 241 -2.05 -24.96 85.42
C ALA A 241 -2.96 -26.06 84.79
N GLN A 242 -2.36 -26.89 83.92
CA GLN A 242 -1.80 -28.23 84.26
C GLN A 242 -1.06 -28.82 83.04
N ASN A 243 0.20 -29.28 83.22
CA ASN A 243 0.68 -30.68 83.18
C ASN A 243 0.37 -31.43 81.84
N GLU A 244 1.26 -32.18 81.18
CA GLU A 244 2.64 -32.69 81.41
C GLU A 244 3.18 -33.24 80.05
N VAL A 245 4.44 -33.61 79.77
CA VAL A 245 5.68 -33.79 80.56
C VAL A 245 6.94 -33.56 79.66
N ALA A 246 8.10 -33.23 80.26
CA ALA A 246 9.53 -33.46 79.91
C ALA A 246 10.05 -33.67 78.44
N LYS A 247 11.30 -33.33 78.05
CA LYS A 247 12.61 -33.45 78.74
C LYS A 247 13.70 -32.48 78.19
N THR A 248 14.59 -32.04 79.09
CA THR A 248 16.08 -31.81 78.99
C THR A 248 16.77 -31.74 77.60
N ASP A 249 17.84 -30.95 77.37
CA ASP A 249 18.82 -30.32 78.28
C ASP A 249 19.72 -29.30 77.54
N LYS A 250 20.30 -28.30 78.25
CA LYS A 250 21.67 -27.70 78.09
C LYS A 250 22.13 -27.11 76.71
N ASN A 251 23.06 -26.15 76.62
CA ASN A 251 23.70 -25.21 77.55
C ASN A 251 24.33 -24.04 76.73
N GLU A 252 24.63 -22.91 77.40
CA GLU A 252 25.84 -22.04 77.29
C GLU A 252 26.40 -21.60 75.89
N GLU A 253 27.01 -20.43 75.69
CA GLU A 253 27.11 -19.19 76.48
C GLU A 253 27.59 -18.04 75.58
N ALA A 254 27.03 -16.83 75.79
CA ALA A 254 27.72 -15.52 75.77
C ALA A 254 28.55 -15.08 74.51
N LEU A 255 28.99 -13.84 74.33
CA LEU A 255 29.03 -12.61 75.15
C LEU A 255 28.61 -11.38 74.29
N LYS A 256 27.94 -10.41 74.94
CA LYS A 256 28.17 -8.93 74.96
C LYS A 256 28.54 -8.16 73.65
N GLU A 257 28.19 -6.89 73.43
CA GLU A 257 27.81 -5.80 74.34
C GLU A 257 27.07 -4.65 73.58
N ARG A 258 26.38 -3.77 74.31
CA ARG A 258 25.83 -2.44 73.91
C ARG A 258 26.28 -1.46 75.02
N PRO A 259 26.37 -0.11 74.84
CA PRO A 259 25.39 0.69 74.07
C PRO A 259 25.82 2.04 73.41
N SER A 260 24.86 2.63 72.69
CA SER A 260 24.50 4.08 72.66
C SER A 260 24.90 5.01 71.49
N LYS A 261 23.85 5.38 70.73
CA LYS A 261 23.46 6.72 70.20
C LYS A 261 24.46 7.59 69.39
N LYS A 262 24.17 7.74 68.08
CA LYS A 262 23.96 9.08 67.48
C LYS A 262 22.99 9.05 66.28
N ASN A 263 22.23 10.14 66.11
CA ASN A 263 21.11 10.24 65.16
C ASN A 263 21.53 10.33 63.69
N ARG A 264 20.76 9.67 62.81
CA ARG A 264 20.61 10.07 61.39
C ARG A 264 19.12 10.17 61.04
N LYS A 265 18.67 11.37 60.66
CA LYS A 265 17.33 11.58 60.09
C LYS A 265 17.23 10.78 58.78
N LYS A 266 16.17 9.99 58.62
CA LYS A 266 15.65 9.59 57.30
C LYS A 266 14.54 10.57 56.92
N GLU A 267 14.57 11.06 55.69
CA GLU A 267 13.45 11.79 55.10
C GLU A 267 12.23 10.87 54.99
N LYS A 268 11.03 11.43 55.18
CA LYS A 268 9.77 10.74 54.90
C LYS A 268 9.40 11.04 53.45
N GLU A 269 9.44 10.03 52.59
CA GLU A 269 8.72 10.10 51.32
C GLU A 269 7.22 10.22 51.59
N HIS A 270 6.59 11.19 50.93
CA HIS A 270 5.17 11.48 51.10
C HIS A 270 4.36 10.55 50.17
N VAL A 271 4.05 9.34 50.64
CA VAL A 271 3.17 8.42 49.90
C VAL A 271 1.75 8.99 49.89
N GLU A 272 1.40 9.67 48.80
CA GLU A 272 0.02 10.14 48.57
C GLU A 272 -0.94 8.95 48.51
N LYS A 273 -1.83 8.86 49.50
CA LYS A 273 -2.96 7.93 49.44
C LYS A 273 -3.86 8.32 48.25
N PRO A 274 -4.27 7.39 47.37
CA PRO A 274 -5.14 7.72 46.25
C PRO A 274 -6.47 8.29 46.76
N SER A 275 -6.83 9.48 46.28
CA SER A 275 -7.94 10.25 46.87
C SER A 275 -9.29 9.53 46.75
N VAL A 276 -10.12 9.68 47.79
CA VAL A 276 -11.45 9.04 47.94
C VAL A 276 -12.38 9.28 46.74
N LYS A 277 -12.20 10.40 46.00
CA LYS A 277 -12.94 10.69 44.76
C LYS A 277 -12.68 9.66 43.65
N ALA A 278 -11.47 9.13 43.53
CA ALA A 278 -11.16 8.05 42.57
C ALA A 278 -11.84 6.73 42.93
N GLN A 279 -12.13 6.51 44.21
CA GLN A 279 -12.79 5.31 44.73
C GLN A 279 -14.33 5.41 44.60
N MET A 280 -14.92 6.60 44.75
CA MET A 280 -16.35 6.81 44.46
C MET A 280 -16.67 6.72 42.95
N LYS A 281 -15.83 7.29 42.06
CA LYS A 281 -16.09 7.21 40.61
C LYS A 281 -16.03 5.77 40.06
N LYS A 282 -15.30 4.87 40.74
CA LYS A 282 -15.25 3.42 40.44
C LYS A 282 -16.48 2.62 40.89
N ARG A 283 -17.40 3.19 41.71
CA ARG A 283 -18.61 2.48 42.19
C ARG A 283 -19.81 2.53 41.22
N LEU A 284 -19.75 3.34 40.16
CA LEU A 284 -20.91 3.66 39.31
C LEU A 284 -21.12 2.75 38.09
N LEU A 285 -20.28 1.72 37.90
CA LEU A 285 -20.34 0.84 36.73
C LEU A 285 -20.42 -0.66 37.11
N VAL A 286 -21.29 -0.97 38.08
CA VAL A 286 -21.66 -2.35 38.41
C VAL A 286 -22.95 -2.69 37.68
N LEU A 287 -22.87 -3.55 36.67
CA LEU A 287 -24.03 -4.09 35.97
C LEU A 287 -24.67 -5.21 36.82
N PRO A 288 -25.98 -5.49 36.67
CA PRO A 288 -26.59 -6.65 37.31
C PRO A 288 -25.94 -7.95 36.81
N PHE A 289 -25.94 -8.96 37.68
CA PHE A 289 -25.28 -10.26 37.48
C PHE A 289 -25.68 -10.91 36.14
N GLU A 290 -26.99 -11.06 35.91
CA GLU A 290 -27.54 -11.64 34.68
C GLU A 290 -27.08 -10.89 33.42
N ALA A 291 -27.16 -9.56 33.43
CA ALA A 291 -26.71 -8.75 32.29
C ALA A 291 -25.19 -8.87 32.05
N SER A 292 -24.40 -9.05 33.12
CA SER A 292 -22.94 -9.23 33.02
C SER A 292 -22.58 -10.59 32.41
N ILE A 293 -23.32 -11.65 32.76
CA ILE A 293 -23.16 -12.99 32.18
C ILE A 293 -23.59 -12.99 30.72
N ILE A 294 -24.77 -12.44 30.41
CA ILE A 294 -25.29 -12.32 29.03
C ILE A 294 -24.32 -11.51 28.16
N ALA A 295 -23.75 -10.41 28.67
CA ALA A 295 -22.79 -9.60 27.93
C ALA A 295 -21.47 -10.33 27.66
N ILE A 296 -20.95 -11.12 28.61
CA ILE A 296 -19.76 -11.97 28.38
C ILE A 296 -20.07 -13.04 27.32
N LEU A 297 -21.21 -13.72 27.40
CA LEU A 297 -21.60 -14.74 26.43
C LEU A 297 -21.75 -14.14 25.02
N LEU A 298 -22.33 -12.94 24.92
CA LEU A 298 -22.46 -12.22 23.65
C LEU A 298 -21.10 -11.78 23.09
N LEU A 299 -20.15 -11.34 23.92
CA LEU A 299 -18.77 -11.05 23.48
C LEU A 299 -18.04 -12.31 22.99
N ILE A 300 -18.23 -13.46 23.64
CA ILE A 300 -17.65 -14.74 23.20
C ILE A 300 -18.25 -15.16 21.85
N LEU A 301 -19.56 -15.06 21.69
CA LEU A 301 -20.25 -15.35 20.42
C LEU A 301 -19.77 -14.44 19.28
N LEU A 302 -19.62 -13.14 19.57
CA LEU A 302 -19.11 -12.14 18.63
C LEU A 302 -17.64 -12.43 18.23
N GLY A 303 -16.81 -12.86 19.17
CA GLY A 303 -15.45 -13.33 18.91
C GLY A 303 -15.40 -14.58 18.04
N ALA A 304 -16.28 -15.56 18.29
CA ALA A 304 -16.40 -16.76 17.46
C ALA A 304 -16.83 -16.42 16.02
N PHE A 305 -17.82 -15.52 15.86
CA PHE A 305 -18.24 -15.02 14.55
C PHE A 305 -17.11 -14.32 13.79
N TYR A 306 -16.31 -13.49 14.49
CA TYR A 306 -15.13 -12.85 13.89
C TYR A 306 -14.09 -13.87 13.37
N VAL A 307 -13.84 -14.95 14.12
CA VAL A 307 -12.93 -16.02 13.69
C VAL A 307 -13.48 -16.75 12.46
N VAL A 308 -14.77 -17.13 12.46
CA VAL A 308 -15.41 -17.79 11.30
C VAL A 308 -15.33 -16.92 10.05
N HIS A 309 -15.65 -15.62 10.17
CA HIS A 309 -15.51 -14.67 9.08
C HIS A 309 -14.08 -14.56 8.58
N SER A 310 -13.10 -14.46 9.48
CA SER A 310 -11.69 -14.31 9.12
C SER A 310 -11.15 -15.53 8.37
N VAL A 311 -11.56 -16.74 8.76
CA VAL A 311 -11.20 -17.99 8.08
C VAL A 311 -11.86 -18.06 6.70
N TRP A 312 -13.15 -17.74 6.59
CA TRP A 312 -13.87 -17.70 5.31
C TRP A 312 -13.27 -16.66 4.35
N ALA A 313 -13.00 -15.44 4.83
CA ALA A 313 -12.36 -14.37 4.08
C ALA A 313 -11.00 -14.80 3.51
N ALA A 314 -10.17 -15.43 4.35
CA ALA A 314 -8.86 -15.92 3.94
C ALA A 314 -8.97 -17.00 2.85
N ALA A 315 -9.87 -17.97 3.03
CA ALA A 315 -10.01 -19.14 2.16
C ALA A 315 -10.67 -18.85 0.80
N GLU A 316 -11.74 -18.05 0.77
CA GLU A 316 -12.54 -17.83 -0.44
C GLU A 316 -12.15 -16.57 -1.23
N ALA A 317 -11.74 -15.49 -0.54
CA ALA A 317 -11.44 -14.21 -1.18
C ALA A 317 -9.94 -13.96 -1.40
N TYR A 318 -9.08 -14.40 -0.47
CA TYR A 318 -7.66 -14.03 -0.48
C TYR A 318 -6.70 -15.12 -0.97
N SER A 319 -7.00 -16.41 -0.80
CA SER A 319 -6.17 -17.51 -1.34
C SER A 319 -6.46 -17.87 -2.80
N ALA A 320 -6.37 -16.88 -3.70
CA ALA A 320 -6.52 -17.06 -5.14
C ALA A 320 -5.18 -16.83 -5.91
N PRO A 321 -4.58 -17.84 -6.55
CA PRO A 321 -3.36 -17.64 -7.34
C PRO A 321 -3.63 -16.82 -8.61
N SER A 322 -2.73 -15.91 -8.97
CA SER A 322 -2.87 -15.03 -10.15
C SER A 322 -2.13 -15.53 -11.40
N ILE A 323 -1.34 -16.60 -11.28
CA ILE A 323 -0.56 -17.21 -12.37
C ILE A 323 -1.35 -18.36 -13.02
N VAL A 324 -1.92 -19.21 -12.17
CA VAL A 324 -2.79 -20.32 -12.56
C VAL A 324 -4.21 -19.87 -12.26
N LEU A 325 -5.08 -19.77 -13.27
CA LEU A 325 -6.46 -19.36 -13.05
C LEU A 325 -7.34 -20.58 -12.83
N THR A 326 -8.22 -20.51 -11.83
CA THR A 326 -9.22 -21.53 -11.54
C THR A 326 -10.62 -21.04 -11.90
N SER A 327 -11.42 -21.90 -12.53
CA SER A 327 -12.84 -21.65 -12.77
C SER A 327 -13.65 -22.88 -12.41
N TYR A 328 -14.77 -22.67 -11.73
CA TYR A 328 -15.74 -23.72 -11.43
C TYR A 328 -16.81 -23.73 -12.52
N SER A 329 -16.88 -24.83 -13.28
CA SER A 329 -17.99 -25.15 -14.17
C SER A 329 -18.92 -26.14 -13.49
N HIS A 330 -20.10 -26.38 -14.08
CA HIS A 330 -20.97 -27.49 -13.70
C HIS A 330 -20.27 -28.85 -13.82
N ASP A 331 -19.31 -28.97 -14.74
CA ASP A 331 -18.53 -30.19 -15.00
C ASP A 331 -17.30 -30.34 -14.09
N GLY A 332 -17.04 -29.37 -13.19
CA GLY A 332 -15.98 -29.43 -12.19
C GLY A 332 -15.01 -28.23 -12.21
N LEU A 333 -13.87 -28.41 -11.54
CA LEU A 333 -12.80 -27.41 -11.47
C LEU A 333 -11.94 -27.45 -12.75
N HIS A 334 -11.98 -26.39 -13.54
CA HIS A 334 -11.06 -26.17 -14.64
C HIS A 334 -9.89 -25.28 -14.20
N VAL A 335 -8.69 -25.68 -14.60
CA VAL A 335 -7.43 -25.02 -14.27
C VAL A 335 -6.78 -24.55 -15.57
N PHE A 336 -6.61 -23.24 -15.71
CA PHE A 336 -5.95 -22.61 -16.85
C PHE A 336 -4.51 -22.23 -16.47
N ASP A 337 -3.54 -22.85 -17.13
CA ASP A 337 -2.09 -22.65 -16.88
C ASP A 337 -1.37 -22.04 -18.09
N ASP A 338 -2.15 -21.39 -18.97
CA ASP A 338 -1.70 -20.75 -20.21
C ASP A 338 -0.53 -19.76 -20.02
N PHE A 339 -0.46 -19.06 -18.88
CA PHE A 339 0.67 -18.18 -18.58
C PHE A 339 1.99 -18.95 -18.48
N ARG A 340 2.02 -20.07 -17.75
CA ARG A 340 3.23 -20.91 -17.61
C ARG A 340 3.54 -21.65 -18.91
N GLU A 341 2.53 -22.04 -19.68
CA GLU A 341 2.69 -22.58 -21.04
C GLU A 341 3.46 -21.58 -21.93
N ALA A 342 2.99 -20.33 -22.03
CA ALA A 342 3.60 -19.28 -22.85
C ALA A 342 5.00 -18.87 -22.39
N TYR A 343 5.22 -18.72 -21.08
CA TYR A 343 6.55 -18.39 -20.56
C TYR A 343 7.54 -19.56 -20.75
N SER A 344 7.08 -20.81 -20.62
CA SER A 344 7.90 -21.99 -20.91
C SER A 344 8.28 -22.06 -22.40
N TRP A 345 7.34 -21.78 -23.31
CA TRP A 345 7.64 -21.70 -24.74
C TRP A 345 8.69 -20.63 -25.05
N LEU A 346 8.57 -19.42 -24.49
CA LEU A 346 9.60 -18.38 -24.63
C LEU A 346 10.96 -18.86 -24.13
N SER A 347 11.00 -19.53 -22.97
CA SER A 347 12.24 -20.01 -22.36
C SER A 347 12.97 -21.07 -23.20
N HIS A 348 12.23 -21.94 -23.90
CA HIS A 348 12.80 -23.06 -24.67
C HIS A 348 12.94 -22.81 -26.18
N ASN A 349 12.21 -21.84 -26.76
CA ASN A 349 12.11 -21.66 -28.22
C ASN A 349 12.60 -20.30 -28.75
N THR A 350 13.27 -19.48 -27.91
CA THR A 350 13.89 -18.20 -28.30
C THR A 350 15.33 -18.10 -27.82
N GLU A 351 16.16 -17.21 -28.38
CA GLU A 351 17.54 -17.00 -27.91
C GLU A 351 17.55 -16.25 -26.57
N VAL A 352 18.59 -16.44 -25.74
CA VAL A 352 18.68 -15.82 -24.40
C VAL A 352 18.68 -14.28 -24.47
N ASP A 353 19.35 -13.73 -25.48
CA ASP A 353 19.44 -12.28 -25.73
C ASP A 353 18.19 -11.70 -26.44
N ASP A 354 17.20 -12.52 -26.79
CA ASP A 354 15.99 -12.05 -27.47
C ASP A 354 15.14 -11.18 -26.53
N LYS A 355 14.84 -9.96 -26.99
CA LYS A 355 14.04 -8.98 -26.24
C LYS A 355 12.55 -9.19 -26.48
N VAL A 356 11.81 -9.27 -25.39
CA VAL A 356 10.35 -9.41 -25.36
C VAL A 356 9.71 -8.09 -24.90
N ALA A 357 8.78 -7.58 -25.70
CA ALA A 357 7.91 -6.46 -25.30
C ALA A 357 6.56 -6.99 -24.82
N SER A 358 6.15 -6.56 -23.63
CA SER A 358 4.82 -6.78 -23.05
C SER A 358 4.33 -5.47 -22.43
N TRP A 359 3.11 -5.46 -21.90
CA TRP A 359 2.73 -4.44 -20.94
C TRP A 359 3.52 -4.59 -19.62
N TRP A 360 3.63 -3.51 -18.83
CA TRP A 360 4.56 -3.44 -17.68
C TRP A 360 4.18 -4.40 -16.54
N ASP A 361 2.89 -4.68 -16.36
CA ASP A 361 2.35 -5.67 -15.40
C ASP A 361 3.12 -7.00 -15.45
N TYR A 362 3.45 -7.46 -16.67
CA TYR A 362 3.98 -8.80 -16.95
C TYR A 362 5.53 -8.86 -16.95
N GLY A 363 6.21 -7.73 -16.79
CA GLY A 363 7.67 -7.65 -16.93
C GLY A 363 8.41 -8.58 -15.97
N TYR A 364 8.08 -8.53 -14.67
CA TYR A 364 8.68 -9.43 -13.68
C TYR A 364 8.36 -10.92 -13.92
N GLN A 365 7.14 -11.24 -14.36
CA GLN A 365 6.76 -12.63 -14.66
C GLN A 365 7.56 -13.17 -15.85
N THR A 366 7.68 -12.37 -16.91
CA THR A 366 8.46 -12.72 -18.11
C THR A 366 9.94 -12.91 -17.74
N THR A 367 10.54 -12.00 -16.98
CA THR A 367 11.93 -12.16 -16.53
C THR A 367 12.11 -13.40 -15.65
N ALA A 368 11.22 -13.65 -14.68
CA ALA A 368 11.37 -14.74 -13.71
C ALA A 368 11.03 -16.13 -14.26
N MET A 369 10.06 -16.25 -15.18
CA MET A 369 9.58 -17.53 -15.70
C MET A 369 10.12 -17.85 -17.09
N ALA A 370 10.18 -16.86 -17.99
CA ALA A 370 10.70 -17.07 -19.34
C ALA A 370 12.22 -16.85 -19.43
N ASN A 371 12.84 -16.21 -18.41
CA ASN A 371 14.27 -15.88 -18.39
C ASN A 371 14.71 -15.15 -19.68
N ARG A 372 14.03 -14.05 -20.02
CA ARG A 372 14.32 -13.22 -21.20
C ARG A 372 14.36 -11.74 -20.85
N THR A 373 15.05 -10.99 -21.70
CA THR A 373 15.19 -9.53 -21.56
C THR A 373 13.85 -8.85 -21.86
N VAL A 374 13.36 -8.05 -20.91
CA VAL A 374 12.12 -7.26 -21.06
C VAL A 374 12.42 -5.78 -21.32
N ILE A 375 11.56 -5.12 -22.09
CA ILE A 375 11.67 -3.68 -22.38
C ILE A 375 11.12 -2.81 -21.24
N VAL A 376 10.03 -3.24 -20.59
CA VAL A 376 9.39 -2.50 -19.49
C VAL A 376 9.12 -3.43 -18.32
N ASP A 377 9.23 -2.89 -17.10
CA ASP A 377 9.08 -3.62 -15.85
C ASP A 377 8.00 -3.02 -14.95
N ASN A 378 7.66 -3.76 -13.90
CA ASN A 378 6.65 -3.39 -12.91
C ASN A 378 7.22 -2.43 -11.82
N ASN A 379 8.48 -1.97 -11.96
CA ASN A 379 9.04 -0.93 -11.09
C ASN A 379 8.61 0.47 -11.53
N THR A 380 8.38 0.67 -12.83
CA THR A 380 7.80 1.90 -13.42
C THR A 380 8.61 3.19 -13.20
N TRP A 381 9.93 3.08 -13.03
CA TRP A 381 10.80 4.22 -12.74
C TRP A 381 11.02 5.18 -13.94
N ASN A 382 10.88 4.68 -15.17
CA ASN A 382 11.02 5.47 -16.41
C ASN A 382 9.69 5.54 -17.19
N ASN A 383 8.90 6.58 -16.89
CA ASN A 383 7.59 6.82 -17.50
C ASN A 383 7.65 6.96 -19.03
N THR A 384 8.71 7.58 -19.58
CA THR A 384 8.87 7.78 -21.02
C THR A 384 9.06 6.46 -21.76
N HIS A 385 9.74 5.48 -21.15
CA HIS A 385 9.91 4.16 -21.75
C HIS A 385 8.59 3.38 -21.80
N ILE A 386 7.80 3.43 -20.71
CA ILE A 386 6.45 2.83 -20.67
C ILE A 386 5.51 3.53 -21.67
N ALA A 387 5.56 4.86 -21.76
CA ALA A 387 4.80 5.61 -22.74
C ALA A 387 5.17 5.22 -24.18
N THR A 388 6.45 4.91 -24.45
CA THR A 388 6.89 4.45 -25.78
C THR A 388 6.28 3.10 -26.15
N VAL A 389 6.26 2.13 -25.22
CA VAL A 389 5.57 0.83 -25.42
C VAL A 389 4.06 1.01 -25.56
N GLY A 390 3.42 1.85 -24.73
CA GLY A 390 2.00 2.17 -24.84
C GLY A 390 1.64 2.83 -26.18
N THR A 391 2.50 3.72 -26.67
CA THR A 391 2.40 4.36 -28.00
C THR A 391 2.55 3.35 -29.12
N ALA A 392 3.47 2.38 -29.03
CA ALA A 392 3.57 1.31 -30.02
C ALA A 392 2.31 0.42 -30.03
N MET A 393 1.82 -0.02 -28.87
CA MET A 393 0.62 -0.86 -28.76
C MET A 393 -0.65 -0.18 -29.27
N SER A 394 -0.78 1.13 -29.10
CA SER A 394 -1.94 1.91 -29.55
C SER A 394 -1.82 2.49 -30.97
N SER A 395 -0.62 2.52 -31.55
CA SER A 395 -0.37 2.99 -32.92
C SER A 395 -0.82 1.99 -34.00
N PRO A 396 -1.01 2.43 -35.25
CA PRO A 396 -1.14 1.53 -36.39
C PRO A 396 0.11 0.68 -36.61
N GLU A 397 -0.09 -0.56 -37.03
CA GLU A 397 0.92 -1.62 -37.21
C GLU A 397 2.28 -1.18 -37.80
N LYS A 398 2.33 -0.31 -38.81
CA LYS A 398 3.60 0.16 -39.40
C LYS A 398 4.40 1.03 -38.43
N ALA A 399 3.75 2.01 -37.79
CA ALA A 399 4.42 2.91 -36.84
C ALA A 399 4.83 2.14 -35.57
N ALA A 400 4.00 1.20 -35.12
CA ALA A 400 4.33 0.31 -34.03
C ALA A 400 5.54 -0.59 -34.33
N TRP A 401 5.64 -1.13 -35.56
CA TRP A 401 6.82 -1.87 -36.00
C TRP A 401 8.07 -0.98 -36.04
N GLU A 402 7.98 0.25 -36.55
CA GLU A 402 9.12 1.20 -36.56
C GLU A 402 9.63 1.52 -35.13
N ILE A 403 8.73 1.63 -34.14
CA ILE A 403 9.12 1.81 -32.73
C ILE A 403 9.78 0.55 -32.17
N PHE A 404 9.17 -0.62 -32.33
CA PHE A 404 9.71 -1.87 -31.78
C PHE A 404 11.03 -2.31 -32.44
N ASP A 405 11.20 -2.08 -33.74
CA ASP A 405 12.46 -2.28 -34.48
C ASP A 405 13.57 -1.35 -33.94
N SER A 406 13.24 -0.08 -33.64
CA SER A 406 14.20 0.86 -33.03
C SER A 406 14.61 0.50 -31.59
N LEU A 407 13.83 -0.33 -30.90
CA LEU A 407 14.11 -0.87 -29.58
C LEU A 407 14.74 -2.28 -29.62
N ASP A 408 15.01 -2.82 -30.82
CA ASP A 408 15.54 -4.16 -31.07
C ASP A 408 14.68 -5.27 -30.40
N VAL A 409 13.36 -5.09 -30.45
CA VAL A 409 12.39 -6.07 -29.96
C VAL A 409 12.18 -7.17 -30.99
N LYS A 410 12.33 -8.44 -30.59
CA LYS A 410 12.04 -9.58 -31.49
C LYS A 410 10.67 -10.19 -31.27
N TYR A 411 10.17 -10.18 -30.03
CA TYR A 411 8.89 -10.79 -29.66
C TYR A 411 7.97 -9.80 -28.93
N VAL A 412 6.68 -9.87 -29.22
CA VAL A 412 5.62 -9.12 -28.54
C VAL A 412 4.64 -10.10 -27.91
N LEU A 413 4.46 -10.00 -26.60
CA LEU A 413 3.50 -10.78 -25.82
C LEU A 413 2.25 -9.94 -25.55
N VAL A 414 1.08 -10.52 -25.82
CA VAL A 414 -0.24 -9.91 -25.58
C VAL A 414 -1.13 -10.91 -24.84
N VAL A 415 -1.82 -10.45 -23.80
CA VAL A 415 -2.82 -11.23 -23.06
C VAL A 415 -4.21 -10.93 -23.62
N PHE A 416 -4.94 -11.98 -24.02
CA PHE A 416 -6.26 -11.90 -24.64
C PHE A 416 -7.27 -12.79 -23.93
N GLY A 417 -8.25 -12.19 -23.26
CA GLY A 417 -9.22 -12.94 -22.43
C GLY A 417 -10.49 -13.36 -23.15
N GLY A 418 -10.68 -12.95 -24.41
CA GLY A 418 -11.98 -12.97 -25.09
C GLY A 418 -12.58 -14.36 -25.34
N LEU A 419 -11.77 -15.42 -25.40
CA LEU A 419 -12.26 -16.80 -25.59
C LEU A 419 -12.73 -17.45 -24.27
N VAL A 420 -11.98 -17.27 -23.18
CA VAL A 420 -12.30 -17.85 -21.86
C VAL A 420 -13.28 -17.00 -21.08
N GLY A 421 -13.27 -15.67 -21.29
CA GLY A 421 -13.98 -14.70 -20.46
C GLY A 421 -13.10 -14.06 -19.37
N TYR A 422 -11.78 -14.06 -19.53
CA TYR A 422 -10.85 -13.47 -18.54
C TYR A 422 -10.84 -11.92 -18.62
N PRO A 423 -11.27 -11.19 -17.57
CA PRO A 423 -11.48 -9.74 -17.67
C PRO A 423 -10.22 -8.88 -17.48
N SER A 424 -9.09 -9.45 -17.06
CA SER A 424 -7.83 -8.70 -16.80
C SER A 424 -6.83 -8.80 -17.96
N ASP A 425 -7.35 -8.77 -19.19
CA ASP A 425 -6.60 -8.84 -20.44
C ASP A 425 -6.22 -7.44 -20.98
N ASP A 426 -5.35 -7.40 -21.98
CA ASP A 426 -4.78 -6.15 -22.47
C ASP A 426 -5.80 -5.23 -23.16
N ILE A 427 -6.89 -5.77 -23.70
CA ILE A 427 -7.96 -4.97 -24.33
C ILE A 427 -8.76 -4.17 -23.29
N ASN A 428 -8.89 -4.62 -22.03
CA ASN A 428 -9.49 -3.82 -20.96
C ASN A 428 -8.49 -2.80 -20.39
N LYS A 429 -7.20 -3.13 -20.39
CA LYS A 429 -6.12 -2.20 -19.96
C LYS A 429 -5.74 -1.18 -21.04
N PHE A 430 -6.12 -1.39 -22.29
CA PHE A 430 -5.71 -0.62 -23.46
C PHE A 430 -5.89 0.90 -23.30
N LEU A 431 -6.98 1.35 -22.68
CA LEU A 431 -7.23 2.78 -22.48
C LEU A 431 -6.17 3.44 -21.57
N TRP A 432 -5.57 2.70 -20.63
CA TRP A 432 -4.41 3.17 -19.87
C TRP A 432 -3.15 3.27 -20.74
N MET A 433 -2.93 2.33 -21.66
CA MET A 433 -1.83 2.41 -22.64
C MET A 433 -1.93 3.68 -23.49
N VAL A 434 -3.15 4.01 -23.94
CA VAL A 434 -3.46 5.24 -24.69
C VAL A 434 -3.23 6.49 -23.85
N ARG A 435 -3.69 6.53 -22.60
CA ARG A 435 -3.50 7.67 -21.67
C ARG A 435 -2.03 7.92 -21.33
N ILE A 436 -1.27 6.84 -21.07
CA ILE A 436 0.15 6.92 -20.71
C ILE A 436 0.98 7.32 -21.94
N GLY A 437 0.71 6.73 -23.10
CA GLY A 437 1.34 7.12 -24.37
C GLY A 437 1.04 8.59 -24.74
N GLY A 438 -0.24 8.96 -24.76
CA GLY A 438 -0.70 10.32 -25.11
C GLY A 438 -0.23 11.42 -24.16
N GLY A 439 0.01 11.10 -22.88
CA GLY A 439 0.55 12.03 -21.88
C GLY A 439 2.00 12.46 -22.16
N VAL A 440 2.79 11.64 -22.87
CA VAL A 440 4.16 11.97 -23.30
C VAL A 440 4.22 12.34 -24.78
N PHE A 441 3.39 11.71 -25.61
CA PHE A 441 3.39 11.83 -27.06
C PHE A 441 2.02 12.33 -27.58
N PRO A 442 1.81 13.65 -27.73
CA PRO A 442 0.49 14.25 -28.01
C PRO A 442 -0.18 13.90 -29.35
N HIS A 443 0.46 13.07 -30.18
CA HIS A 443 -0.11 12.56 -31.43
C HIS A 443 -1.12 11.43 -31.19
N ILE A 444 -1.09 10.80 -30.02
CA ILE A 444 -2.10 9.82 -29.58
C ILE A 444 -3.08 10.53 -28.65
N LYS A 445 -4.37 10.44 -28.97
CA LYS A 445 -5.45 11.11 -28.21
C LYS A 445 -6.51 10.10 -27.84
N GLU A 446 -6.90 10.08 -26.56
CA GLU A 446 -7.94 9.18 -26.05
C GLU A 446 -9.27 9.25 -26.82
N PRO A 447 -9.81 10.44 -27.19
CA PRO A 447 -11.06 10.53 -27.95
C PRO A 447 -11.05 9.81 -29.30
N ASP A 448 -9.88 9.63 -29.94
CA ASP A 448 -9.80 8.98 -31.26
C ASP A 448 -10.14 7.48 -31.19
N TYR A 449 -10.11 6.87 -30.00
CA TYR A 449 -10.46 5.48 -29.73
C TYR A 449 -11.89 5.29 -29.17
N LEU A 450 -12.59 6.40 -28.89
CA LEU A 450 -13.93 6.39 -28.29
C LEU A 450 -14.98 6.81 -29.32
N ARG A 451 -16.05 6.03 -29.44
CA ARG A 451 -17.21 6.38 -30.27
C ARG A 451 -18.27 7.01 -29.38
N ASP A 452 -18.52 8.31 -29.56
CA ASP A 452 -19.53 9.05 -28.79
C ASP A 452 -19.31 8.93 -27.26
N GLY A 453 -18.04 8.90 -26.84
CA GLY A 453 -17.60 8.68 -25.45
C GLY A 453 -17.55 7.22 -25.00
N GLN A 454 -18.04 6.26 -25.80
CA GLN A 454 -18.03 4.84 -25.47
C GLN A 454 -16.80 4.12 -26.05
N TYR A 455 -16.19 3.25 -25.24
CA TYR A 455 -15.16 2.31 -25.70
C TYR A 455 -15.84 1.06 -26.28
N ARG A 456 -15.52 0.72 -27.53
CA ARG A 456 -16.17 -0.38 -28.29
C ARG A 456 -15.16 -1.15 -29.15
N ILE A 457 -15.48 -2.42 -29.42
CA ILE A 457 -14.71 -3.33 -30.27
C ILE A 457 -15.50 -3.88 -31.48
N ASP A 458 -16.79 -3.53 -31.52
CA ASP A 458 -17.77 -3.96 -32.53
C ASP A 458 -17.61 -3.20 -33.85
N SER A 459 -18.55 -3.38 -34.78
CA SER A 459 -18.56 -2.68 -36.07
C SER A 459 -18.82 -1.17 -35.98
N GLN A 460 -19.20 -0.66 -34.80
CA GLN A 460 -19.42 0.76 -34.51
C GLN A 460 -18.20 1.40 -33.83
N ALA A 461 -17.18 0.62 -33.47
CA ALA A 461 -15.90 1.11 -32.96
C ALA A 461 -15.20 2.07 -33.94
N THR A 462 -14.32 2.93 -33.43
CA THR A 462 -13.64 3.91 -34.28
C THR A 462 -12.68 3.23 -35.26
N PRO A 463 -12.46 3.79 -36.46
CA PRO A 463 -11.47 3.27 -37.40
C PRO A 463 -10.05 3.24 -36.81
N THR A 464 -9.74 4.12 -35.86
CA THR A 464 -8.47 4.12 -35.12
C THR A 464 -8.35 2.87 -34.25
N MET A 465 -9.38 2.54 -33.48
CA MET A 465 -9.42 1.32 -32.64
C MET A 465 -9.33 0.04 -33.49
N LEU A 466 -10.10 -0.06 -34.58
CA LEU A 466 -10.09 -1.23 -35.47
C LEU A 466 -8.79 -1.39 -36.32
N ASN A 467 -7.85 -0.44 -36.23
CA ASN A 467 -6.58 -0.48 -36.95
C ASN A 467 -5.33 -0.36 -36.06
N CYS A 468 -5.47 -0.16 -34.74
CA CYS A 468 -4.36 -0.15 -33.80
C CYS A 468 -3.68 -1.54 -33.74
N LEU A 469 -2.43 -1.57 -33.28
CA LEU A 469 -1.68 -2.82 -33.17
C LEU A 469 -2.34 -3.76 -32.16
N MET A 470 -2.72 -3.28 -30.97
CA MET A 470 -3.30 -4.13 -29.93
C MET A 470 -4.55 -4.89 -30.42
N TYR A 471 -5.53 -4.21 -31.03
CA TYR A 471 -6.71 -4.87 -31.60
C TYR A 471 -6.33 -5.95 -32.63
N LYS A 472 -5.36 -5.65 -33.50
CA LYS A 472 -4.88 -6.61 -34.50
C LYS A 472 -4.20 -7.82 -33.88
N LEU A 473 -3.39 -7.65 -32.84
CA LEU A 473 -2.71 -8.76 -32.18
C LEU A 473 -3.68 -9.60 -31.34
N SER A 474 -4.58 -8.99 -30.56
CA SER A 474 -5.55 -9.75 -29.77
C SER A 474 -6.54 -10.56 -30.63
N TYR A 475 -7.10 -9.95 -31.69
CA TYR A 475 -8.16 -10.58 -32.50
C TYR A 475 -7.68 -11.27 -33.79
N TYR A 476 -6.37 -11.43 -34.01
CA TYR A 476 -5.87 -12.12 -35.20
C TYR A 476 -6.46 -13.54 -35.30
N ARG A 477 -7.06 -13.89 -36.44
CA ARG A 477 -7.70 -15.19 -36.70
C ARG A 477 -8.81 -15.60 -35.72
N PHE A 478 -9.33 -14.71 -34.88
CA PHE A 478 -10.38 -15.01 -33.88
C PHE A 478 -11.74 -15.40 -34.50
N VAL A 479 -11.91 -15.26 -35.82
CA VAL A 479 -13.07 -15.77 -36.57
C VAL A 479 -12.99 -17.29 -36.79
N GLU A 480 -11.80 -17.87 -36.74
CA GLU A 480 -11.57 -19.29 -37.00
C GLU A 480 -11.97 -20.20 -35.82
N THR A 481 -12.34 -19.64 -34.66
CA THR A 481 -12.85 -20.39 -33.49
C THR A 481 -14.31 -20.79 -33.68
N ASP A 482 -15.23 -19.82 -33.53
CA ASP A 482 -16.68 -20.05 -33.50
C ASP A 482 -17.39 -19.52 -34.77
N GLY A 483 -16.64 -19.13 -35.81
CA GLY A 483 -17.15 -18.53 -37.06
C GLY A 483 -17.74 -17.11 -36.93
N LYS A 484 -18.22 -16.75 -35.73
CA LYS A 484 -18.78 -15.42 -35.41
C LYS A 484 -17.76 -14.46 -34.81
N ALA A 485 -16.68 -14.96 -34.18
CA ALA A 485 -15.74 -14.15 -33.38
C ALA A 485 -16.45 -13.32 -32.30
N PHE A 486 -17.09 -14.00 -31.35
CA PHE A 486 -17.78 -13.36 -30.23
C PHE A 486 -16.84 -13.24 -29.02
N ASP A 487 -16.58 -12.03 -28.55
CA ASP A 487 -15.77 -11.79 -27.35
C ASP A 487 -16.63 -11.99 -26.10
N ARG A 488 -16.30 -12.99 -25.27
CA ARG A 488 -17.07 -13.33 -24.05
C ARG A 488 -16.92 -12.30 -22.92
N VAL A 489 -15.83 -11.55 -22.89
CA VAL A 489 -15.57 -10.49 -21.89
C VAL A 489 -16.43 -9.27 -22.19
N ARG A 490 -16.43 -8.79 -23.44
CA ARG A 490 -17.20 -7.61 -23.86
C ARG A 490 -18.64 -7.92 -24.26
N ARG A 491 -18.96 -9.21 -24.46
CA ARG A 491 -20.27 -9.71 -24.91
C ARG A 491 -20.70 -9.11 -26.26
N THR A 492 -19.75 -8.95 -27.17
CA THR A 492 -19.94 -8.33 -28.49
C THR A 492 -19.23 -9.10 -29.59
N GLU A 493 -19.80 -9.07 -30.79
CA GLU A 493 -19.17 -9.56 -32.01
C GLU A 493 -18.15 -8.53 -32.53
N ILE A 494 -16.96 -8.99 -32.95
CA ILE A 494 -15.87 -8.07 -33.36
C ILE A 494 -16.22 -7.34 -34.66
N GLY A 495 -15.87 -6.05 -34.73
CA GLY A 495 -16.13 -5.22 -35.91
C GLY A 495 -15.33 -5.63 -37.14
N LYS A 496 -14.06 -6.02 -36.98
CA LYS A 496 -13.16 -6.30 -38.09
C LYS A 496 -12.69 -7.75 -38.09
N LYS A 497 -13.53 -8.59 -38.67
CA LYS A 497 -13.36 -10.05 -38.76
C LYS A 497 -12.10 -10.52 -39.51
N HIS A 498 -11.84 -9.98 -40.70
CA HIS A 498 -10.75 -10.46 -41.55
C HIS A 498 -9.70 -9.38 -41.79
N PHE A 499 -8.47 -9.67 -41.38
CA PHE A 499 -7.27 -8.87 -41.66
C PHE A 499 -6.02 -9.75 -41.64
N LYS A 500 -4.91 -9.24 -42.17
CA LYS A 500 -3.61 -9.94 -42.19
C LYS A 500 -2.54 -9.07 -41.54
N LEU A 501 -1.63 -9.71 -40.79
CA LEU A 501 -0.44 -9.07 -40.25
C LEU A 501 0.66 -9.03 -41.31
N THR A 502 1.18 -7.83 -41.56
CA THR A 502 2.19 -7.54 -42.59
C THR A 502 3.60 -7.37 -42.03
N HIS A 503 3.71 -6.88 -40.79
CA HIS A 503 4.97 -6.64 -40.07
C HIS A 503 5.21 -7.59 -38.89
N PHE A 504 4.19 -8.35 -38.49
CA PHE A 504 4.24 -9.31 -37.38
C PHE A 504 3.88 -10.71 -37.88
N GLU A 505 4.35 -11.74 -37.17
CA GLU A 505 4.03 -13.15 -37.37
C GLU A 505 3.52 -13.76 -36.07
N GLU A 506 2.42 -14.51 -36.11
CA GLU A 506 2.00 -15.33 -34.98
C GLU A 506 2.97 -16.52 -34.86
N VAL A 507 3.64 -16.68 -33.72
CA VAL A 507 4.59 -17.79 -33.49
C VAL A 507 4.10 -18.76 -32.42
N PHE A 508 3.29 -18.29 -31.47
CA PHE A 508 2.68 -19.12 -30.43
C PHE A 508 1.38 -18.48 -29.91
N THR A 509 0.38 -19.30 -29.65
CA THR A 509 -0.88 -18.95 -28.99
C THR A 509 -1.23 -20.13 -28.08
N THR A 510 -1.52 -19.88 -26.80
CA THR A 510 -1.78 -20.93 -25.80
C THR A 510 -3.06 -21.70 -26.07
N HIS A 511 -3.24 -22.84 -25.40
CA HIS A 511 -4.39 -23.72 -25.61
C HIS A 511 -5.75 -23.00 -25.55
N HIS A 512 -5.94 -22.10 -24.57
CA HIS A 512 -7.18 -21.33 -24.40
C HIS A 512 -7.10 -19.89 -24.95
N TRP A 513 -6.08 -19.61 -25.78
CA TRP A 513 -5.81 -18.33 -26.43
C TRP A 513 -5.59 -17.15 -25.46
N MET A 514 -5.31 -17.44 -24.18
CA MET A 514 -5.08 -16.44 -23.14
C MET A 514 -3.82 -15.61 -23.36
N VAL A 515 -2.75 -16.23 -23.87
CA VAL A 515 -1.49 -15.53 -24.17
C VAL A 515 -1.12 -15.79 -25.63
N ARG A 516 -0.77 -14.71 -26.33
CA ARG A 516 -0.41 -14.73 -27.75
C ARG A 516 0.95 -14.06 -27.94
N ILE A 517 1.82 -14.71 -28.69
CA ILE A 517 3.20 -14.28 -28.91
C ILE A 517 3.41 -14.07 -30.42
N TYR A 518 3.88 -12.87 -30.73
CA TYR A 518 4.14 -12.43 -32.09
C TYR A 518 5.61 -12.13 -32.28
N LYS A 519 6.20 -12.60 -33.38
CA LYS A 519 7.56 -12.25 -33.80
C LYS A 519 7.53 -11.07 -34.76
N LEU A 520 8.47 -10.13 -34.61
CA LEU A 520 8.67 -9.07 -35.59
C LEU A 520 9.28 -9.65 -36.87
N LYS A 521 8.72 -9.25 -38.02
CA LYS A 521 9.30 -9.59 -39.32
C LYS A 521 10.47 -8.65 -39.60
N PRO A 522 11.59 -9.16 -40.15
CA PRO A 522 12.70 -8.33 -40.55
C PRO A 522 12.27 -7.34 -41.65
N GLN A 523 12.99 -6.22 -41.75
CA GLN A 523 12.77 -5.25 -42.81
C GLN A 523 12.90 -5.92 -44.18
N LYS A 524 12.00 -5.58 -45.11
CA LYS A 524 11.94 -6.24 -46.43
C LYS A 524 13.21 -5.92 -47.24
N ASN A 525 14.00 -6.95 -47.56
CA ASN A 525 15.23 -6.89 -48.36
C ASN A 525 15.11 -6.14 -49.71
N ARG A 526 13.90 -5.83 -50.18
CA ARG A 526 13.67 -4.95 -51.33
C ARG A 526 12.44 -4.07 -51.12
N ILE A 527 12.64 -2.75 -51.12
CA ILE A 527 11.54 -1.79 -51.19
C ILE A 527 10.87 -1.94 -52.56
N ARG A 528 9.66 -2.50 -52.57
CA ARG A 528 8.88 -2.68 -53.81
C ARG A 528 8.27 -1.33 -54.19
N GLY A 529 9.07 -0.50 -54.86
CA GLY A 529 8.63 0.80 -55.37
C GLY A 529 7.33 0.65 -56.17
N LYS A 530 6.36 1.54 -55.93
CA LYS A 530 5.11 1.60 -56.71
C LYS A 530 5.42 2.08 -58.12
N ALA A 531 5.87 1.17 -58.98
CA ALA A 531 5.93 1.42 -60.41
C ALA A 531 4.53 1.82 -60.86
N LYS A 532 4.37 3.08 -61.29
CA LYS A 532 3.17 3.53 -62.01
C LYS A 532 3.02 2.57 -63.19
N LYS A 533 1.97 1.74 -63.19
CA LYS A 533 1.55 1.03 -64.41
C LYS A 533 1.18 2.09 -65.43
N SER A 534 2.09 2.40 -66.35
CA SER A 534 1.74 3.09 -67.57
C SER A 534 0.70 2.24 -68.28
N ARG A 535 -0.51 2.78 -68.48
CA ARG A 535 -1.53 2.16 -69.33
C ARG A 535 -1.01 2.22 -70.77
N SER A 536 -0.32 1.17 -71.21
CA SER A 536 -0.10 0.92 -72.63
C SER A 536 -1.47 0.65 -73.28
N LYS A 537 -2.04 1.65 -73.94
CA LYS A 537 -3.18 1.44 -74.84
C LYS A 537 -2.74 0.48 -75.94
N ALA A 538 -3.29 -0.73 -75.95
CA ALA A 538 -3.24 -1.58 -77.13
C ALA A 538 -4.24 -1.02 -78.15
N SER A 539 -3.75 -0.42 -79.22
CA SER A 539 -4.54 -0.15 -80.43
C SER A 539 -4.02 -1.04 -81.54
N SER A 540 -4.81 -2.03 -81.91
CA SER A 540 -4.53 -2.93 -83.03
C SER A 540 -4.64 -2.18 -84.36
N THR A 541 -3.58 -2.14 -85.16
CA THR A 541 -3.71 -1.86 -86.59
C THR A 541 -2.60 -2.54 -87.40
N THR A 542 -3.04 -3.56 -88.12
CA THR A 542 -2.63 -4.06 -89.45
C THR A 542 -1.24 -3.75 -90.01
N SER A 543 -0.62 -4.81 -90.53
CA SER A 543 0.66 -4.87 -91.23
C SER A 543 0.79 -3.97 -92.47
N THR A 544 1.98 -3.39 -92.71
CA THR A 544 2.58 -3.35 -94.06
C THR A 544 4.10 -3.10 -94.07
N LYS A 545 4.80 -3.96 -94.82
CA LYS A 545 6.09 -3.83 -95.56
C LYS A 545 7.36 -3.24 -94.89
N ARG A 546 8.42 -4.06 -95.03
CA ARG A 546 9.87 -3.77 -94.92
C ARG A 546 10.30 -2.44 -95.55
N SER A 547 11.27 -1.77 -94.92
CA SER A 547 12.50 -1.32 -95.60
C SER A 547 13.68 -1.47 -94.64
N GLU A 548 14.87 -1.78 -95.17
CA GLU A 548 16.08 -1.99 -94.38
C GLU A 548 16.84 -0.67 -94.18
N THR A 549 17.39 -0.45 -92.99
CA THR A 549 18.63 0.35 -92.88
C THR A 549 19.42 -0.02 -91.62
N GLN A 550 20.70 -0.34 -91.80
CA GLN A 550 21.63 -0.65 -90.71
C GLN A 550 22.00 0.63 -89.94
N ARG A 551 22.19 0.54 -88.61
CA ARG A 551 23.51 0.76 -87.97
C ARG A 551 23.53 0.58 -86.44
N LYS A 552 24.42 -0.34 -86.01
CA LYS A 552 25.33 -0.32 -84.85
C LYS A 552 24.84 0.17 -83.47
N ASN A 553 24.98 -0.74 -82.49
CA ASN A 553 25.29 -0.38 -81.09
C ASN A 553 26.57 0.48 -81.02
N PRO A 554 26.56 1.53 -80.17
CA PRO A 554 27.72 1.94 -79.40
C PRO A 554 27.65 1.35 -77.97
N TRP A 555 28.82 1.21 -77.33
CA TRP A 555 29.03 0.76 -75.93
C TRP A 555 28.88 -0.75 -75.67
N HIS A 556 30.04 -1.42 -75.83
CA HIS A 556 30.55 -2.64 -75.18
C HIS A 556 29.57 -3.71 -74.66
#